data_AF-A0A973HC32-F1
#
_entry.id   AF-A0A973HC32-F1
#
_cell.length_a   1.000
_cell.length_b   1.000
_cell.length_c   1.000
_cell.angle_alpha   90.00
_cell.angle_beta   90.00
_cell.angle_gamma   90.00
#
_symmetry.space_group_name_H-M   'P 1'
#
loop_
_entity.id
_entity.type
_entity.pdbx_description
1 polymer ?
#
loop_
_entity_poly.entity_id
_entity_poly.type
_entity_poly.pdbx_seq_one_letter_code
_entity_poly.pdbx_strand_id
1 'polypeptide(L)'
;MLRIIDARTGEPVEAAPTRRGLTRVEAHVPGLDDTAPRVLLVADTLVRALELGGTPVWALLDSAEHRPEVRAAAAALGVRPFEDGREAGRGLGGAQAVHVVAEDSTAPDTEGIQVAVAAVDGPAEGVEPDVLRLALLSTRRDVTARLDPTTLQDAHDTLVRWRRAVAAWAREPSRPVPDEVRAEL
;
A
#
# COMPACT_ATOMS: atom_id res chain seq x y z
N MET A 1 6.30 -16.17 -6.39
CA MET A 1 6.99 -15.29 -5.42
C MET A 1 6.84 -13.85 -5.89
N LEU A 2 6.54 -12.89 -5.02
CA LEU A 2 6.33 -11.49 -5.44
C LEU A 2 7.66 -10.85 -5.83
N ARG A 3 7.73 -10.26 -7.03
CA ARG A 3 8.88 -9.46 -7.48
C ARG A 3 8.50 -7.99 -7.55
N ILE A 4 9.42 -7.12 -7.13
CA ILE A 4 9.27 -5.67 -7.12
C ILE A 4 10.48 -5.03 -7.79
N ILE A 5 10.33 -3.83 -8.33
CA ILE A 5 11.46 -3.06 -8.86
C ILE A 5 12.13 -2.35 -7.69
N ASP A 6 13.42 -2.62 -7.47
CA ASP A 6 14.23 -1.85 -6.53
C ASP A 6 14.56 -0.49 -7.17
N ALA A 7 14.02 0.59 -6.61
CA ALA A 7 14.19 1.94 -7.13
C ALA A 7 15.65 2.38 -7.23
N ARG A 8 16.55 1.81 -6.41
CA ARG A 8 17.99 2.13 -6.46
C ARG A 8 18.68 1.58 -7.70
N THR A 9 18.22 0.45 -8.20
CA THR A 9 18.90 -0.30 -9.28
C THR A 9 18.08 -0.34 -10.57
N GLY A 10 16.77 -0.14 -10.49
CA GLY A 10 15.83 -0.34 -11.59
C GLY A 10 15.52 -1.82 -11.88
N GLU A 11 16.12 -2.75 -11.14
CA GLU A 11 16.03 -4.18 -11.43
C GLU A 11 14.90 -4.86 -10.65
N PRO A 12 14.24 -5.88 -11.25
CA PRO A 12 13.25 -6.69 -10.56
C PRO A 12 13.92 -7.64 -9.55
N VAL A 13 13.60 -7.47 -8.28
CA VAL A 13 14.11 -8.28 -7.15
C VAL A 13 12.97 -9.03 -6.46
N GLU A 14 13.29 -10.11 -5.74
CA GLU A 14 12.31 -10.82 -4.92
C GLU A 14 12.05 -10.04 -3.62
N ALA A 15 10.79 -9.68 -3.38
CA ALA A 15 10.42 -8.89 -2.20
C ALA A 15 10.59 -9.66 -0.89
N ALA A 16 10.49 -11.00 -0.95
CA ALA A 16 10.64 -11.91 0.16
C ALA A 16 11.35 -13.20 -0.32
N PRO A 17 12.68 -13.25 -0.28
CA PRO A 17 13.45 -14.37 -0.85
C PRO A 17 13.31 -15.66 -0.04
N THR A 18 13.07 -15.55 1.28
CA THR A 18 12.91 -16.70 2.16
C THR A 18 11.43 -17.01 2.36
N ARG A 19 10.98 -18.17 1.87
CA ARG A 19 9.61 -18.64 2.09
C ARG A 19 9.34 -18.77 3.59
N ARG A 20 8.34 -18.03 4.12
CA ARG A 20 7.99 -17.90 5.55
C ARG A 20 9.01 -17.15 6.43
N GLY A 21 10.02 -16.52 5.83
CA GLY A 21 10.85 -15.54 6.53
C GLY A 21 10.05 -14.27 6.80
N LEU A 22 10.25 -13.66 7.96
CA LEU A 22 9.64 -12.36 8.26
C LEU A 22 10.19 -11.31 7.30
N THR A 23 9.30 -10.61 6.60
CA THR A 23 9.66 -9.46 5.75
C THR A 23 9.20 -8.20 6.45
N ARG A 24 10.05 -7.18 6.51
CA ARG A 24 9.73 -5.89 7.09
C ARG A 24 9.33 -4.93 5.97
N VAL A 25 8.20 -4.26 6.12
CA VAL A 25 7.77 -3.21 5.20
C VAL A 25 7.71 -1.92 5.98
N GLU A 26 8.57 -0.96 5.65
CA GLU A 26 8.69 0.32 6.33
C GLU A 26 8.14 1.44 5.44
N ALA A 27 7.10 2.14 5.90
CA ALA A 27 6.63 3.36 5.26
C ALA A 27 7.36 4.56 5.88
N HIS A 28 8.11 5.31 5.06
CA HIS A 28 8.83 6.50 5.50
C HIS A 28 8.03 7.75 5.14
N VAL A 29 7.50 8.41 6.17
CA VAL A 29 6.59 9.54 6.04
C VAL A 29 6.99 10.58 7.10
N PRO A 30 7.95 11.48 6.81
CA PRO A 30 8.46 12.42 7.82
C PRO A 30 7.38 13.39 8.34
N GLY A 31 6.39 13.71 7.50
CA GLY A 31 5.21 14.50 7.82
C GLY A 31 4.05 14.20 6.86
N LEU A 32 2.90 14.85 7.09
CA LEU A 32 1.70 14.68 6.27
C LEU A 32 1.68 15.70 5.12
N ASP A 33 2.48 15.46 4.08
CA ASP A 33 2.38 16.16 2.80
C ASP A 33 1.35 15.47 1.87
N ASP A 34 1.16 16.00 0.66
CA ASP A 34 0.21 15.45 -0.33
C ASP A 34 0.60 14.03 -0.79
N THR A 35 1.88 13.64 -0.69
CA THR A 35 2.41 12.35 -1.14
C THR A 35 2.35 11.27 -0.06
N ALA A 36 2.38 11.67 1.21
CA ALA A 36 2.31 10.80 2.38
C ALA A 36 1.16 9.78 2.33
N PRO A 37 -0.10 10.16 2.00
CA PRO A 37 -1.20 9.21 1.85
C PRO A 37 -0.91 8.10 0.83
N ARG A 38 -0.24 8.44 -0.28
CA ARG A 38 0.09 7.48 -1.33
C ARG A 38 1.19 6.51 -0.90
N VAL A 39 2.21 7.00 -0.17
CA VAL A 39 3.24 6.14 0.43
C VAL A 39 2.61 5.09 1.35
N LEU A 40 1.70 5.50 2.23
CA LEU A 40 1.00 4.60 3.16
C LEU A 40 0.14 3.56 2.42
N LEU A 41 -0.57 3.97 1.36
CA LEU A 41 -1.38 3.08 0.53
C LEU A 41 -0.54 2.05 -0.24
N VAL A 42 0.60 2.47 -0.79
CA VAL A 42 1.52 1.57 -1.49
C VAL A 42 2.12 0.56 -0.50
N ALA A 43 2.51 1.01 0.70
CA ALA A 43 2.97 0.13 1.76
C ALA A 43 1.90 -0.89 2.18
N ASP A 44 0.67 -0.46 2.48
CA ASP A 44 -0.45 -1.36 2.84
C ASP A 44 -0.74 -2.38 1.73
N THR A 45 -0.72 -1.94 0.48
CA THR A 45 -0.94 -2.82 -0.68
C THR A 45 0.16 -3.86 -0.80
N LEU A 46 1.42 -3.48 -0.58
CA LEU A 46 2.55 -4.39 -0.57
C LEU A 46 2.43 -5.42 0.55
N VAL A 47 2.10 -4.99 1.78
CA VAL A 47 1.88 -5.89 2.92
C VAL A 47 0.79 -6.90 2.59
N ARG A 48 -0.36 -6.46 2.07
CA ARG A 48 -1.46 -7.35 1.68
C ARG A 48 -1.04 -8.33 0.59
N ALA A 49 -0.30 -7.89 -0.43
CA ALA A 49 0.17 -8.76 -1.51
C ALA A 49 1.14 -9.84 -1.01
N LEU A 50 2.04 -9.49 -0.09
CA LEU A 50 2.99 -10.42 0.53
C LEU A 50 2.26 -11.45 1.41
N GLU A 51 1.32 -11.01 2.24
CA GLU A 51 0.52 -11.90 3.10
C GLU A 51 -0.40 -12.83 2.30
N LEU A 52 -1.02 -12.34 1.22
CA LEU A 52 -1.76 -13.18 0.27
C LEU A 52 -0.85 -14.25 -0.35
N GLY A 53 0.44 -13.95 -0.52
CA GLY A 53 1.46 -14.92 -0.93
C GLY A 53 1.97 -15.83 0.19
N GLY A 54 1.44 -15.73 1.42
CA GLY A 54 1.84 -16.52 2.58
C GLY A 54 3.15 -16.06 3.25
N THR A 55 3.60 -14.84 2.96
CA THR A 55 4.79 -14.24 3.59
C THR A 55 4.36 -13.51 4.86
N PRO A 56 4.92 -13.84 6.04
CA PRO A 56 4.72 -13.05 7.25
C PRO A 56 5.33 -11.66 7.06
N VAL A 57 4.56 -10.61 7.34
CA VAL A 57 5.02 -9.23 7.19
C VAL A 57 4.95 -8.49 8.52
N TRP A 58 5.99 -7.72 8.82
CA TRP A 58 5.97 -6.72 9.87
C TRP A 58 5.91 -5.33 9.24
N ALA A 59 4.75 -4.68 9.36
CA ALA A 59 4.52 -3.37 8.76
C ALA A 59 4.82 -2.26 9.78
N LEU A 60 5.72 -1.34 9.40
CA LEU A 60 6.26 -0.31 10.26
C LEU A 60 6.04 1.08 9.66
N LEU A 61 5.84 2.06 10.54
CA LEU A 61 5.80 3.47 10.20
C LEU A 61 7.01 4.19 10.79
N ASP A 62 7.73 4.89 9.94
CA ASP A 62 8.76 5.85 10.32
C ASP A 62 8.23 7.27 10.05
N SER A 63 7.66 7.87 11.09
CA SER A 63 7.12 9.24 11.08
C SER A 63 7.55 10.00 12.34
N ALA A 64 8.48 10.95 12.19
CA ALA A 64 9.10 11.62 13.33
C ALA A 64 8.24 12.74 13.94
N GLU A 65 7.52 13.53 13.13
CA GLU A 65 6.96 14.82 13.58
C GLU A 65 5.42 14.85 13.66
N HIS A 66 4.70 14.06 12.84
CA HIS A 66 3.23 14.17 12.67
C HIS A 66 2.48 12.82 12.81
N ARG A 67 2.92 12.01 13.77
CA ARG A 67 2.46 10.61 13.90
C ARG A 67 0.93 10.45 14.08
N PRO A 68 0.21 11.21 14.93
CA PRO A 68 -1.23 11.02 15.08
C PRO A 68 -2.02 11.46 13.84
N GLU A 69 -1.63 12.54 13.19
CA GLU A 69 -2.26 13.03 11.95
C GLU A 69 -2.05 12.04 10.80
N VAL A 70 -0.82 11.54 10.64
CA VAL A 70 -0.47 10.51 9.65
C VAL A 70 -1.28 9.24 9.88
N ARG A 71 -1.43 8.79 11.13
CA ARG A 71 -2.25 7.61 11.46
C ARG A 71 -3.73 7.83 11.19
N ALA A 72 -4.26 9.02 11.49
CA ALA A 72 -5.66 9.36 11.21
C ALA A 72 -5.93 9.37 9.69
N ALA A 73 -5.04 9.97 8.91
CA ALA A 73 -5.13 9.97 7.44
C ALA A 73 -5.04 8.54 6.87
N ALA A 74 -4.11 7.71 7.39
CA ALA A 74 -4.00 6.29 7.02
C ALA A 74 -5.31 5.54 7.29
N ALA A 75 -5.87 5.70 8.49
CA ALA A 75 -7.09 5.03 8.91
C ALA A 75 -8.30 5.45 8.05
N ALA A 76 -8.42 6.74 7.71
CA ALA A 76 -9.46 7.24 6.81
C ALA A 76 -9.40 6.56 5.43
N LEU A 77 -8.19 6.26 4.95
CA LEU A 77 -7.94 5.54 3.70
C LEU A 77 -8.06 4.01 3.82
N GLY A 78 -8.43 3.48 4.99
CA GLY A 78 -8.52 2.03 5.23
C GLY A 78 -7.16 1.31 5.20
N VAL A 79 -6.06 2.03 5.45
CA VAL A 79 -4.73 1.45 5.67
C VAL A 79 -4.74 0.74 7.03
N ARG A 80 -4.20 -0.49 7.08
CA ARG A 80 -4.05 -1.20 8.35
C ARG A 80 -3.00 -0.51 9.23
N PRO A 81 -3.16 -0.54 10.57
CA PRO A 81 -2.19 0.09 11.47
C PRO A 81 -0.77 -0.46 11.24
N PHE A 82 0.20 0.45 11.23
CA PHE A 82 1.62 0.14 11.22
C PHE A 82 2.21 0.27 12.64
N GLU A 83 3.15 -0.60 12.99
CA GLU A 83 3.88 -0.52 14.26
C GLU A 83 4.96 0.56 14.21
N ASP A 84 5.41 1.06 15.36
CA ASP A 84 6.44 2.10 15.42
C ASP A 84 7.84 1.54 15.15
N GLY A 85 8.52 2.03 14.10
CA GLY A 85 9.80 1.47 13.63
C GLY A 85 10.99 1.61 14.60
N ARG A 86 11.01 2.65 15.46
CA ARG A 86 12.13 2.93 16.38
C ARG A 86 12.26 1.96 17.55
N GLU A 87 11.16 1.37 18.01
CA GLU A 87 11.16 0.41 19.13
C GLU A 87 11.25 -1.04 18.63
N ALA A 88 10.81 -1.28 17.39
CA ALA A 88 10.67 -2.58 16.74
C ALA A 88 11.96 -3.11 16.08
N GLY A 89 12.65 -2.29 15.29
CA GLY A 89 13.59 -2.79 14.26
C GLY A 89 14.95 -3.31 14.75
N ARG A 90 15.36 -3.02 15.99
CA ARG A 90 16.76 -3.27 16.46
C ARG A 90 17.06 -4.73 16.84
N GLY A 91 16.05 -5.59 16.98
CA GLY A 91 16.21 -6.97 17.48
C GLY A 91 16.08 -8.09 16.45
N LEU A 92 15.63 -7.81 15.22
CA LEU A 92 15.33 -8.82 14.19
C LEU A 92 16.35 -8.80 13.04
N GLY A 93 17.63 -8.66 13.37
CA GLY A 93 18.72 -8.71 12.40
C GLY A 93 18.64 -9.99 11.56
N GLY A 94 18.28 -9.86 10.29
CA GLY A 94 18.09 -10.97 9.34
C GLY A 94 16.76 -10.95 8.58
N ALA A 95 15.79 -10.11 8.94
CA ALA A 95 14.58 -9.92 8.15
C ALA A 95 14.84 -9.03 6.93
N GLN A 96 14.43 -9.49 5.74
CA GLN A 96 14.47 -8.67 4.51
C GLN A 96 13.64 -7.40 4.73
N ALA A 97 14.22 -6.23 4.45
CA ALA A 97 13.53 -4.94 4.56
C ALA A 97 13.13 -4.42 3.18
N VAL A 98 11.90 -3.92 3.09
CA VAL A 98 11.38 -3.16 1.96
C VAL A 98 10.96 -1.78 2.45
N HIS A 99 11.65 -0.77 1.96
CA HIS A 99 11.41 0.63 2.31
C HIS A 99 10.52 1.26 1.25
N VAL A 100 9.39 1.81 1.66
CA VAL A 100 8.48 2.59 0.80
C VAL A 100 8.70 4.06 1.10
N VAL A 101 9.21 4.79 0.12
CA VAL A 101 9.70 6.17 0.27
C VAL A 101 9.11 7.04 -0.84
N ALA A 102 8.95 8.34 -0.58
CA ALA A 102 8.71 9.30 -1.66
C ALA A 102 9.99 9.44 -2.51
N GLU A 103 9.85 9.58 -3.83
CA GLU A 103 10.98 9.57 -4.78
C GLU A 103 12.03 10.66 -4.49
N ASP A 104 11.59 11.84 -4.05
CA ASP A 104 12.47 12.99 -3.73
C ASP A 104 12.85 13.05 -2.24
N SER A 105 12.44 12.08 -1.44
CA SER A 105 12.82 12.02 -0.02
C SER A 105 14.25 11.50 0.12
N THR A 106 15.00 12.05 1.10
CA THR A 106 16.30 11.50 1.46
C THR A 106 16.10 10.04 1.86
N ALA A 107 16.51 9.13 0.98
CA ALA A 107 16.35 7.72 1.23
C ALA A 107 17.06 7.37 2.55
N PRO A 108 16.45 6.54 3.41
CA PRO A 108 17.14 6.06 4.60
C PRO A 108 18.40 5.32 4.15
N ASP A 109 19.54 5.61 4.79
CA ASP A 109 20.84 4.98 4.53
C ASP A 109 20.87 3.54 5.10
N THR A 110 19.80 2.80 4.84
CA THR A 110 19.46 1.51 5.42
C THR A 110 19.51 0.44 4.34
N GLU A 111 20.10 -0.70 4.68
CA GLU A 111 20.14 -1.89 3.82
C GLU A 111 18.72 -2.42 3.56
N GLY A 112 18.36 -2.66 2.30
CA GLY A 112 17.05 -3.19 1.91
C GLY A 112 16.65 -2.83 0.49
N ILE A 113 15.48 -3.31 0.07
CA ILE A 113 14.88 -2.96 -1.23
C ILE A 113 14.16 -1.62 -1.09
N GLN A 114 14.29 -0.72 -2.06
CA GLN A 114 13.53 0.53 -2.08
C GLN A 114 12.40 0.51 -3.08
N VAL A 115 11.24 0.99 -2.66
CA VAL A 115 10.05 1.20 -3.47
C VAL A 115 9.77 2.70 -3.46
N ALA A 116 10.17 3.38 -4.53
CA ALA A 116 9.89 4.80 -4.71
C ALA A 116 8.42 5.02 -5.09
N VAL A 117 7.85 6.09 -4.52
CA VAL A 117 6.52 6.60 -4.79
C VAL A 117 6.66 8.03 -5.32
N ALA A 118 6.30 8.22 -6.57
CA ALA A 118 6.28 9.52 -7.22
C ALA A 118 5.25 10.44 -6.55
N ALA A 119 5.51 11.74 -6.65
CA ALA A 119 4.74 12.79 -6.03
C ALA A 119 3.23 12.75 -6.34
N VAL A 120 2.46 13.44 -5.50
CA VAL A 120 1.04 13.72 -5.72
C VAL A 120 0.87 15.22 -5.95
N ASP A 121 0.21 15.58 -7.05
CA ASP A 121 -0.12 16.95 -7.40
C ASP A 121 -1.59 17.24 -7.08
N GLY A 122 -1.84 18.24 -6.24
CA GLY A 122 -3.18 18.73 -5.92
C GLY A 122 -3.70 18.24 -4.56
N PRO A 123 -4.50 19.06 -3.87
CA PRO A 123 -4.86 18.79 -2.48
C PRO A 123 -5.82 17.61 -2.39
N ALA A 124 -5.58 16.75 -1.40
CA ALA A 124 -6.47 15.67 -1.02
C ALA A 124 -7.61 16.12 -0.06
N GLU A 125 -7.57 17.38 0.39
CA GLU A 125 -8.49 17.91 1.40
C GLU A 125 -9.95 17.88 0.92
N GLY A 126 -10.85 17.39 1.78
CA GLY A 126 -12.29 17.31 1.49
C GLY A 126 -12.69 16.23 0.48
N VAL A 127 -11.75 15.44 -0.06
CA VAL A 127 -12.06 14.32 -0.95
C VAL A 127 -12.55 13.13 -0.14
N GLU A 128 -13.65 12.52 -0.58
CA GLU A 128 -14.16 11.28 0.01
C GLU A 128 -13.06 10.18 0.04
N PRO A 129 -12.80 9.54 1.19
CA PRO A 129 -11.61 8.69 1.34
C PRO A 129 -11.50 7.53 0.34
N ASP A 130 -12.61 6.90 -0.01
CA ASP A 130 -12.61 5.82 -1.00
C ASP A 130 -12.28 6.33 -2.42
N VAL A 131 -12.73 7.54 -2.77
CA VAL A 131 -12.43 8.19 -4.06
C VAL A 131 -10.94 8.52 -4.12
N LEU A 132 -10.41 9.12 -3.06
CA LEU A 132 -8.99 9.43 -2.93
C LEU A 132 -8.14 8.15 -3.02
N ARG A 133 -8.51 7.10 -2.28
CA ARG A 133 -7.84 5.79 -2.33
C ARG A 133 -7.80 5.25 -3.76
N LEU A 134 -8.93 5.24 -4.46
CA LEU A 134 -8.97 4.72 -5.82
C LEU A 134 -8.16 5.57 -6.79
N ALA A 135 -8.25 6.90 -6.71
CA ALA A 135 -7.49 7.81 -7.56
C ALA A 135 -5.97 7.60 -7.41
N LEU A 136 -5.48 7.52 -6.16
CA LEU A 136 -4.06 7.31 -5.85
C LEU A 136 -3.53 5.95 -6.32
N LEU A 137 -4.35 4.89 -6.20
CA LEU A 137 -3.97 3.52 -6.61
C LEU A 137 -4.15 3.25 -8.11
N SER A 138 -4.96 4.06 -8.80
CA SER A 138 -5.17 3.92 -10.26
C SER A 138 -3.97 4.41 -11.07
N THR A 139 -3.12 5.24 -10.48
CA THR A 139 -1.87 5.70 -11.09
C THR A 139 -0.71 4.82 -10.62
N ARG A 140 0.09 4.30 -11.55
CA ARG A 140 1.30 3.52 -11.20
C ARG A 140 2.19 4.33 -10.26
N ARG A 141 2.72 3.69 -9.21
CA ARG A 141 3.45 4.37 -8.11
C ARG A 141 4.67 5.18 -8.58
N ASP A 142 5.27 4.84 -9.72
CA ASP A 142 6.43 5.48 -10.36
C ASP A 142 6.03 6.67 -11.25
N VAL A 143 4.75 7.04 -11.27
CA VAL A 143 4.22 8.15 -12.05
C VAL A 143 3.53 9.12 -11.10
N THR A 144 3.82 10.42 -11.24
CA THR A 144 3.15 11.49 -10.49
C THR A 144 1.63 11.37 -10.63
N ALA A 145 0.92 11.28 -9.50
CA ALA A 145 -0.53 11.21 -9.49
C ALA A 145 -1.10 12.63 -9.42
N ARG A 146 -2.01 12.98 -10.33
CA ARG A 146 -2.69 14.28 -10.32
C ARG A 146 -4.09 14.12 -9.76
N LEU A 147 -4.42 14.87 -8.71
CA LEU A 147 -5.74 14.90 -8.10
C LEU A 147 -6.58 16.04 -8.68
N ASP A 148 -6.71 16.08 -10.00
CA ASP A 148 -7.59 17.03 -10.68
C ASP A 148 -9.08 16.60 -10.60
N PRO A 149 -10.02 17.53 -10.81
CA PRO A 149 -11.45 17.22 -10.72
C PRO A 149 -11.92 16.08 -11.63
N THR A 150 -11.31 15.94 -12.81
CA THR A 150 -11.66 14.87 -13.76
C THR A 150 -11.24 13.51 -13.20
N THR A 151 -10.01 13.39 -12.70
CA THR A 151 -9.48 12.16 -12.10
C THR A 151 -10.31 11.74 -10.88
N LEU A 152 -10.69 12.69 -10.04
CA LEU A 152 -11.53 12.41 -8.86
C LEU A 152 -12.96 11.98 -9.27
N GLN A 153 -13.53 12.61 -10.30
CA GLN A 153 -14.84 12.21 -10.82
C GLN A 153 -14.80 10.80 -11.44
N ASP A 154 -13.76 10.47 -12.20
CA ASP A 154 -13.59 9.15 -12.81
C ASP A 154 -13.46 8.04 -11.75
N ALA A 155 -12.72 8.32 -10.67
CA ALA A 155 -12.63 7.44 -9.51
C ALA A 155 -13.99 7.28 -8.82
N HIS A 156 -14.71 8.38 -8.58
CA HIS A 156 -16.06 8.34 -8.01
C HIS A 156 -17.01 7.47 -8.83
N ASP A 157 -17.09 7.72 -10.14
CA ASP A 157 -17.98 6.98 -11.04
C ASP A 157 -17.62 5.50 -11.09
N THR A 158 -16.32 5.19 -11.04
CA THR A 158 -15.84 3.80 -10.96
C THR A 158 -16.30 3.10 -9.70
N LEU A 159 -16.20 3.77 -8.55
CA LEU A 159 -16.71 3.21 -7.28
C LEU A 159 -18.23 3.03 -7.30
N VAL A 160 -18.98 3.98 -7.85
CA VAL A 160 -20.43 3.85 -7.99
C VAL A 160 -20.79 2.63 -8.83
N ARG A 161 -20.10 2.43 -9.97
CA ARG A 161 -20.31 1.25 -10.82
C ARG A 161 -19.98 -0.05 -10.08
N TRP A 162 -18.84 -0.12 -9.40
CA TRP A 162 -18.43 -1.32 -8.65
C TRP A 162 -19.39 -1.63 -7.49
N ARG A 163 -19.79 -0.63 -6.70
CA ARG A 163 -20.75 -0.82 -5.60
C ARG A 163 -22.10 -1.33 -6.11
N ARG A 164 -22.57 -0.83 -7.27
CA ARG A 164 -23.78 -1.34 -7.92
C ARG A 164 -23.62 -2.80 -8.37
N ALA A 165 -22.48 -3.15 -8.96
CA ALA A 165 -22.18 -4.53 -9.38
C ALA A 165 -22.14 -5.48 -8.17
N VAL A 166 -21.44 -5.10 -7.10
CA VAL A 166 -21.40 -5.88 -5.85
C VAL A 166 -22.79 -6.03 -5.23
N ALA A 167 -23.59 -4.96 -5.20
CA ALA A 167 -24.97 -5.03 -4.70
C ALA A 167 -25.90 -5.90 -5.58
N ALA A 168 -25.63 -6.00 -6.88
CA ALA A 168 -26.31 -6.96 -7.75
C ALA A 168 -25.89 -8.39 -7.39
N TRP A 169 -24.58 -8.67 -7.32
CA TRP A 169 -24.06 -9.99 -6.96
C TRP A 169 -24.52 -10.48 -5.59
N ALA A 170 -24.59 -9.59 -4.60
CA ALA A 170 -25.07 -9.93 -3.26
C ALA A 170 -26.55 -10.34 -3.22
N ARG A 171 -27.32 -10.02 -4.27
CA ARG A 171 -28.73 -10.41 -4.42
C ARG A 171 -28.92 -11.62 -5.34
N GLU A 172 -27.85 -12.08 -6.00
CA GLU A 172 -27.91 -13.29 -6.82
C GLU A 172 -27.90 -14.53 -5.91
N PRO A 173 -28.77 -15.52 -6.18
CA PRO A 173 -28.76 -16.76 -5.42
C PRO A 173 -27.41 -17.47 -5.61
N SER A 174 -26.83 -17.95 -4.51
CA SER A 174 -25.62 -18.77 -4.58
C SER A 174 -25.90 -20.02 -5.41
N ARG A 175 -25.01 -20.32 -6.36
CA ARG A 175 -25.05 -21.59 -7.08
C ARG A 175 -24.40 -22.68 -6.21
N PRO A 176 -24.86 -23.93 -6.30
CA PRO A 176 -24.18 -25.04 -5.63
C PRO A 176 -22.71 -25.08 -6.06
N VAL A 177 -21.83 -25.43 -5.10
CA VAL A 177 -20.40 -25.63 -5.37
C VAL A 177 -20.27 -26.71 -6.46
N PRO A 178 -19.58 -26.43 -7.58
CA PRO A 178 -19.36 -27.42 -8.64
C PRO A 178 -18.76 -28.71 -8.09
N ASP A 179 -19.17 -29.85 -8.64
CA ASP A 179 -18.79 -31.16 -8.11
C ASP A 179 -17.27 -31.39 -8.22
N GLU A 180 -16.61 -30.76 -9.19
CA GLU A 180 -15.15 -30.79 -9.36
C GLU A 180 -14.43 -30.14 -8.17
N VAL A 181 -14.95 -29.02 -7.66
CA VAL A 181 -14.38 -28.32 -6.50
C VAL A 181 -14.71 -29.06 -5.21
N ARG A 182 -15.90 -29.69 -5.13
CA ARG A 182 -16.29 -30.49 -3.96
C ARG A 182 -15.40 -31.72 -3.76
N ALA A 183 -14.86 -32.29 -4.83
CA ALA A 183 -13.95 -33.44 -4.76
C ALA A 183 -12.55 -33.08 -4.24
N GLU A 184 -12.20 -31.79 -4.16
CA GLU A 184 -10.88 -31.29 -3.73
C GLU A 184 -10.87 -30.76 -2.28
N LEU A 185 -12.03 -30.73 -1.59
CA LEU A 185 -12.20 -30.30 -0.19
C LEU A 185 -12.16 -31.49 0.78
#